data_AF-C9PN12-F1
#
_entry.id   AF-C9PN12-F1
#
_cell.length_a   1.000
_cell.length_b   1.000
_cell.length_c   1.000
_cell.angle_alpha   90.00
_cell.angle_beta   90.00
_cell.angle_gamma   90.00
#
_symmetry.space_group_name_H-M   'P 1'
#
loop_
_entity.id
_entity.type
_entity.pdbx_description
1 polymer ?
#
loop_
_entity_poly.entity_id
_entity_poly.type
_entity_poly.pdbx_seq_one_letter_code
_entity_poly.pdbx_strand_id
1 'polypeptide(L)'
;MDFKHAIGFGVAGNFAGHLEQAGEAADFITVKTEEAIQPKAIFPFYVPSQTLNPEHQFLSIFPLSHNQIHFPEQGADNLQIEPEIALICDIEYSDKKVTALIPRFFGAYNDCSIRRPNAKKISEKKNWGTNTKGLSATLLPLTSFDLDSEIDQFYIACFHKRNETFNEYGINSPALGYSYFHHKLLNWIIDKMNTQPDLGPMNDIPALIEKANYPKQAVISIGATRYTEFGERNFLQVGDVSIVVVYNAKQYSAEDIAEMAKKEQFPNDISALIQKVV
;
A
#
# COMPACT_ATOMS: atom_id res chain seq x y z
N MET A 1 12.25 -5.50 -11.05
CA MET A 1 12.90 -6.01 -9.82
C MET A 1 12.07 -7.16 -9.28
N ASP A 2 12.67 -8.13 -8.60
CA ASP A 2 11.95 -9.22 -7.93
C ASP A 2 11.91 -8.95 -6.42
N PHE A 3 10.71 -8.91 -5.84
CA PHE A 3 10.48 -8.59 -4.43
C PHE A 3 10.08 -9.81 -3.59
N LYS A 4 10.20 -11.04 -4.12
CA LYS A 4 9.88 -12.28 -3.38
C LYS A 4 10.75 -12.55 -2.15
N HIS A 5 11.87 -11.85 -2.00
CA HIS A 5 12.72 -11.92 -0.82
C HIS A 5 12.56 -10.69 0.10
N ALA A 6 11.79 -9.69 -0.32
CA ALA A 6 11.47 -8.54 0.51
C ALA A 6 10.28 -8.85 1.43
N ILE A 7 10.27 -8.26 2.62
CA ILE A 7 9.08 -8.27 3.48
C ILE A 7 8.12 -7.16 3.06
N GLY A 8 6.82 -7.42 3.12
CA GLY A 8 5.79 -6.48 2.68
C GLY A 8 4.95 -5.96 3.83
N PHE A 9 4.98 -4.64 4.06
CA PHE A 9 4.17 -3.95 5.07
C PHE A 9 3.34 -2.82 4.48
N GLY A 10 2.13 -2.63 4.99
CA GLY A 10 1.32 -1.43 4.74
C GLY A 10 1.13 -0.61 6.01
N VAL A 11 0.89 0.69 5.86
CA VAL A 11 0.66 1.63 6.98
C VAL A 11 -0.82 1.99 7.05
N ALA A 12 -1.50 1.56 8.11
CA ALA A 12 -2.92 1.84 8.32
C ALA A 12 -3.14 3.23 8.92
N GLY A 13 -4.01 4.03 8.29
CA GLY A 13 -4.46 5.32 8.82
C GLY A 13 -3.47 6.48 8.67
N ASN A 14 -2.59 6.44 7.67
CA ASN A 14 -1.65 7.53 7.40
C ASN A 14 -2.22 8.66 6.52
N PHE A 15 -3.51 8.63 6.19
CA PHE A 15 -4.19 9.69 5.45
C PHE A 15 -5.51 10.01 6.13
N ALA A 16 -5.74 11.29 6.44
CA ALA A 16 -6.92 11.71 7.21
C ALA A 16 -8.23 11.36 6.47
N GLY A 17 -9.18 10.75 7.19
CA GLY A 17 -10.52 10.41 6.69
C GLY A 17 -10.61 9.12 5.86
N HIS A 18 -9.49 8.49 5.49
CA HIS A 18 -9.53 7.29 4.64
C HIS A 18 -10.11 6.07 5.38
N LEU A 19 -9.71 5.83 6.65
CA LEU A 19 -10.18 4.67 7.41
C LEU A 19 -11.70 4.68 7.60
N GLU A 20 -12.30 5.86 7.72
CA GLU A 20 -13.73 6.05 7.79
C GLU A 20 -14.40 5.66 6.46
N GLN A 21 -13.86 6.11 5.32
CA GLN A 21 -14.39 5.78 3.99
C GLN A 21 -14.24 4.29 3.64
N ALA A 22 -13.14 3.66 4.05
CA ALA A 22 -12.93 2.22 3.87
C ALA A 22 -13.78 1.37 4.85
N GLY A 23 -14.44 2.01 5.82
CA GLY A 23 -15.24 1.34 6.84
C GLY A 23 -14.40 0.46 7.76
N GLU A 24 -13.15 0.87 8.04
CA GLU A 24 -12.16 0.18 8.88
C GLU A 24 -11.92 0.90 10.21
N ALA A 25 -12.39 2.13 10.38
CA ALA A 25 -12.16 2.92 11.60
C ALA A 25 -12.55 2.19 12.91
N ALA A 26 -13.61 1.38 12.88
CA ALA A 26 -14.08 0.62 14.02
C ALA A 26 -13.07 -0.45 14.51
N ASP A 27 -12.25 -0.99 13.62
CA ASP A 27 -11.24 -2.01 13.93
C ASP A 27 -10.14 -1.44 14.86
N PHE A 28 -9.96 -0.12 14.86
CA PHE A 28 -8.86 0.57 15.56
C PHE A 28 -9.29 1.32 16.83
N ILE A 29 -10.53 1.20 17.29
CA ILE A 29 -11.04 1.92 18.47
C ILE A 29 -10.18 1.69 19.73
N THR A 30 -9.60 0.50 19.87
CA THR A 30 -8.77 0.12 21.02
C THR A 30 -7.29 0.46 20.86
N VAL A 31 -6.87 0.91 19.67
CA VAL A 31 -5.48 1.26 19.38
C VAL A 31 -5.20 2.67 19.90
N LYS A 32 -4.26 2.76 20.83
CA LYS A 32 -3.82 4.04 21.42
C LYS A 32 -2.81 4.71 20.50
N THR A 33 -3.00 6.00 20.23
CA THR A 33 -2.01 6.83 19.54
C THR A 33 -1.53 7.96 20.45
N GLU A 34 -0.31 8.43 20.21
CA GLU A 34 0.28 9.55 20.96
C GLU A 34 -0.28 10.90 20.49
N GLU A 35 -0.61 10.99 19.20
CA GLU A 35 -1.26 12.15 18.59
C GLU A 35 -2.40 11.76 17.65
N ALA A 36 -3.26 12.72 17.32
CA ALA A 36 -4.49 12.48 16.56
C ALA A 36 -4.22 11.99 15.12
N ILE A 37 -3.20 12.56 14.47
CA ILE A 37 -2.86 12.26 13.07
C ILE A 37 -1.94 11.04 12.92
N GLN A 38 -1.50 10.43 14.03
CA GLN A 38 -0.62 9.27 13.98
C GLN A 38 -1.31 8.09 13.27
N PRO A 39 -0.59 7.40 12.37
CA PRO A 39 -1.01 6.09 11.86
C PRO A 39 -1.30 5.12 13.00
N LYS A 40 -2.19 4.17 12.73
CA LYS A 40 -2.71 3.26 13.76
C LYS A 40 -1.82 2.03 13.94
N ALA A 41 -1.36 1.43 12.84
CA ALA A 41 -0.53 0.23 12.86
C ALA A 41 0.20 0.06 11.52
N ILE A 42 1.25 -0.76 11.50
CA ILE A 42 1.69 -1.41 10.27
C ILE A 42 1.07 -2.80 10.19
N PHE A 43 0.77 -3.29 9.00
CA PHE A 43 0.26 -4.65 8.81
C PHE A 43 1.09 -5.38 7.77
N PRO A 44 1.34 -6.69 7.96
CA PRO A 44 1.99 -7.50 6.94
C PRO A 44 1.01 -7.76 5.80
N PHE A 45 1.43 -7.49 4.56
CA PHE A 45 0.77 -8.03 3.38
C PHE A 45 1.55 -9.21 2.78
N TYR A 46 2.84 -9.34 3.09
CA TYR A 46 3.68 -10.44 2.61
C TYR A 46 4.84 -10.70 3.58
N VAL A 47 5.10 -11.97 3.88
CA VAL A 47 6.20 -12.41 4.73
C VAL A 47 6.94 -13.56 4.04
N PRO A 48 8.19 -13.38 3.58
CA PRO A 48 8.93 -14.38 2.82
C PRO A 48 9.48 -15.49 3.74
N SER A 49 8.56 -16.31 4.28
CA SER A 49 8.88 -17.39 5.22
C SER A 49 8.03 -18.63 4.93
N GLN A 50 8.66 -19.80 5.04
CA GLN A 50 7.98 -21.10 4.96
C GLN A 50 7.63 -21.68 6.34
N THR A 51 8.00 -20.99 7.42
CA THR A 51 7.84 -21.47 8.80
C THR A 51 6.87 -20.59 9.58
N LEU A 52 5.92 -19.95 8.88
CA LEU A 52 4.85 -19.22 9.53
C LEU A 52 3.94 -20.18 10.29
N ASN A 53 3.26 -19.66 11.31
CA ASN A 53 2.24 -20.46 11.96
C ASN A 53 1.07 -20.66 10.98
N PRO A 54 0.27 -21.73 11.11
CA PRO A 54 -0.85 -22.01 10.22
C PRO A 54 -1.80 -20.83 10.02
N GLU A 55 -2.10 -20.06 11.07
CA GLU A 55 -2.98 -18.89 11.01
C GLU A 55 -2.42 -17.73 10.16
N HIS A 56 -1.11 -17.68 9.94
CA HIS A 56 -0.42 -16.64 9.16
C HIS A 56 0.15 -17.17 7.84
N GLN A 57 -0.04 -18.45 7.53
CA GLN A 57 0.61 -19.08 6.36
C GLN A 57 0.24 -18.41 5.04
N PHE A 58 -0.96 -17.83 4.94
CA PHE A 58 -1.38 -17.09 3.75
C PHE A 58 -0.45 -15.91 3.41
N LEU A 59 0.23 -15.31 4.40
CA LEU A 59 1.20 -14.23 4.19
C LEU A 59 2.45 -14.68 3.44
N SER A 60 2.73 -15.99 3.33
CA SER A 60 3.84 -16.49 2.52
C SER A 60 3.55 -16.50 1.02
N ILE A 61 2.30 -16.24 0.62
CA ILE A 61 1.90 -16.18 -0.79
C ILE A 61 2.22 -14.78 -1.31
N PHE A 62 3.08 -14.70 -2.32
CA PHE A 62 3.52 -13.44 -2.89
C PHE A 62 2.36 -12.72 -3.62
N PRO A 63 1.93 -11.52 -3.16
CA PRO A 63 0.68 -10.93 -3.62
C PRO A 63 0.85 -9.89 -4.73
N LEU A 64 2.06 -9.38 -4.96
CA LEU A 64 2.28 -8.24 -5.86
C LEU A 64 2.22 -8.64 -7.33
N SER A 65 1.45 -7.89 -8.10
CA SER A 65 1.43 -7.93 -9.56
C SER A 65 1.46 -6.51 -10.12
N HIS A 66 2.07 -6.33 -11.29
CA HIS A 66 2.10 -5.02 -11.96
C HIS A 66 1.00 -4.87 -13.01
N ASN A 67 0.21 -5.92 -13.29
CA ASN A 67 -0.75 -5.93 -14.41
C ASN A 67 -2.09 -6.62 -14.12
N GLN A 68 -2.23 -7.32 -12.99
CA GLN A 68 -3.43 -8.07 -12.67
C GLN A 68 -3.84 -7.92 -11.21
N ILE A 69 -5.14 -8.01 -10.97
CA ILE A 69 -5.73 -8.25 -9.64
C ILE A 69 -6.57 -9.51 -9.75
N HIS A 70 -6.29 -10.54 -8.94
CA HIS A 70 -7.13 -11.73 -8.89
C HIS A 70 -8.35 -11.47 -8.01
N PHE A 71 -9.53 -11.62 -8.58
CA PHE A 71 -10.78 -11.49 -7.85
C PHE A 71 -10.91 -12.60 -6.79
N PRO A 72 -11.40 -12.32 -5.57
CA PRO A 72 -11.58 -13.37 -4.56
C PRO A 72 -12.60 -14.43 -4.99
N GLU A 73 -12.24 -15.71 -4.89
CA GLU A 73 -13.09 -16.81 -5.37
C GLU A 73 -14.35 -17.03 -4.52
N GLN A 74 -14.27 -16.94 -3.18
CA GLN A 74 -15.40 -17.13 -2.26
C GLN A 74 -15.21 -16.39 -0.92
N GLY A 75 -16.31 -15.97 -0.30
CA GLY A 75 -16.34 -15.47 1.09
C GLY A 75 -15.77 -14.06 1.31
N ALA A 76 -15.48 -13.35 0.23
CA ALA A 76 -15.05 -11.97 0.24
C ALA A 76 -15.67 -11.22 -0.95
N ASP A 77 -16.11 -10.00 -0.70
CA ASP A 77 -16.74 -9.13 -1.68
C ASP A 77 -16.15 -7.72 -1.60
N ASN A 78 -16.72 -6.79 -2.36
CA ASN A 78 -16.40 -5.36 -2.25
C ASN A 78 -14.91 -5.07 -2.43
N LEU A 79 -14.33 -5.60 -3.51
CA LEU A 79 -12.94 -5.36 -3.89
C LEU A 79 -12.73 -3.87 -4.22
N GLN A 80 -11.87 -3.19 -3.50
CA GLN A 80 -11.60 -1.75 -3.67
C GLN A 80 -10.15 -1.49 -4.09
N ILE A 81 -9.97 -0.51 -4.95
CA ILE A 81 -8.65 0.06 -5.24
C ILE A 81 -8.26 0.88 -4.02
N GLU A 82 -7.08 0.68 -3.44
CA GLU A 82 -6.56 1.55 -2.39
C GLU A 82 -5.28 2.20 -2.91
N PRO A 83 -5.38 3.42 -3.50
CA PRO A 83 -4.24 4.06 -4.14
C PRO A 83 -3.24 4.56 -3.09
N GLU A 84 -2.02 4.04 -3.16
CA GLU A 84 -0.92 4.43 -2.28
C GLU A 84 0.39 4.70 -3.05
N ILE A 85 1.34 5.29 -2.35
CA ILE A 85 2.75 5.25 -2.72
C ILE A 85 3.40 4.10 -1.95
N ALA A 86 4.20 3.27 -2.63
CA ALA A 86 5.10 2.33 -1.96
C ALA A 86 6.53 2.86 -1.96
N LEU A 87 7.24 2.65 -0.85
CA LEU A 87 8.68 2.82 -0.73
C LEU A 87 9.36 1.44 -0.80
N ILE A 88 10.46 1.37 -1.55
CA ILE A 88 11.34 0.21 -1.59
C ILE A 88 12.56 0.55 -0.74
N CYS A 89 12.68 -0.12 0.41
CA CYS A 89 13.65 0.23 1.44
C CYS A 89 14.65 -0.89 1.66
N ASP A 90 15.93 -0.55 1.77
CA ASP A 90 16.89 -1.44 2.44
C ASP A 90 16.63 -1.41 3.95
N ILE A 91 16.85 -2.54 4.63
CA ILE A 91 16.71 -2.67 6.08
C ILE A 91 18.08 -2.94 6.70
N GLU A 92 18.45 -2.16 7.70
CA GLU A 92 19.62 -2.40 8.52
C GLU A 92 19.22 -2.97 9.89
N TYR A 93 20.02 -3.92 10.37
CA TYR A 93 19.80 -4.57 11.66
C TYR A 93 21.04 -4.50 12.55
N SER A 94 20.83 -4.33 13.85
CA SER A 94 21.82 -4.58 14.90
C SER A 94 21.16 -5.34 16.04
N ASP A 95 21.80 -6.39 16.55
CA ASP A 95 21.28 -7.22 17.64
C ASP A 95 19.82 -7.65 17.43
N LYS A 96 19.51 -8.10 16.20
CA LYS A 96 18.16 -8.52 15.78
C LYS A 96 17.08 -7.43 15.83
N LYS A 97 17.45 -6.16 15.95
CA LYS A 97 16.55 -5.00 15.88
C LYS A 97 16.78 -4.21 14.61
N VAL A 98 15.71 -3.66 14.04
CA VAL A 98 15.80 -2.73 12.91
C VAL A 98 16.38 -1.42 13.42
N THR A 99 17.48 -0.98 12.81
CA THR A 99 18.15 0.29 13.15
C THR A 99 17.94 1.37 12.11
N ALA A 100 17.71 0.98 10.85
CA ALA A 100 17.42 1.92 9.78
C ALA A 100 16.52 1.29 8.70
N LEU A 101 15.71 2.15 8.08
CA LEU A 101 15.04 1.92 6.81
C LEU A 101 15.55 2.97 5.83
N ILE A 102 16.10 2.52 4.70
CA ILE A 102 16.71 3.41 3.71
C ILE A 102 15.92 3.29 2.40
N PRO A 103 14.98 4.21 2.14
CA PRO A 103 14.26 4.26 0.87
C PRO A 103 15.23 4.46 -0.31
N ARG A 104 15.08 3.63 -1.34
CA ARG A 104 15.86 3.70 -2.59
C ARG A 104 15.01 4.03 -3.80
N PHE A 105 13.75 3.62 -3.76
CA PHE A 105 12.78 3.87 -4.80
C PHE A 105 11.40 4.12 -4.21
N PHE A 106 10.55 4.76 -5.00
CA PHE A 106 9.12 4.83 -4.75
C PHE A 106 8.31 4.56 -6.03
N GLY A 107 7.02 4.27 -5.89
CA GLY A 107 6.16 4.10 -7.05
C GLY A 107 4.69 3.95 -6.69
N ALA A 108 3.84 3.95 -7.72
CA ALA A 108 2.42 3.69 -7.57
C ALA A 108 2.17 2.29 -7.02
N TYR A 109 1.31 2.23 -6.02
CA TYR A 109 0.92 1.02 -5.33
C TYR A 109 -0.60 0.97 -5.20
N ASN A 110 -1.13 -0.24 -5.29
CA ASN A 110 -2.53 -0.50 -5.02
C ASN A 110 -2.61 -1.49 -3.86
N ASP A 111 -2.98 -1.00 -2.68
CA ASP A 111 -3.24 -1.82 -1.50
C ASP A 111 -4.60 -2.51 -1.59
N CYS A 112 -4.90 -3.09 -2.75
CA CYS A 112 -6.23 -3.59 -3.09
C CYS A 112 -6.75 -4.49 -1.97
N SER A 113 -8.00 -4.26 -1.63
CA SER A 113 -8.60 -4.73 -0.39
C SER A 113 -9.97 -5.30 -0.62
N ILE A 114 -10.29 -6.33 0.15
CA ILE A 114 -11.59 -6.99 0.14
C ILE A 114 -12.31 -6.75 1.46
N ARG A 115 -13.64 -6.74 1.43
CA ARG A 115 -14.42 -6.89 2.65
C ARG A 115 -14.47 -8.37 2.99
N ARG A 116 -14.04 -8.69 4.21
CA ARG A 116 -14.09 -10.05 4.77
C ARG A 116 -14.83 -10.01 6.10
N PRO A 117 -16.09 -10.47 6.16
CA PRO A 117 -16.81 -10.57 7.41
C PRO A 117 -16.03 -11.43 8.41
N ASN A 118 -15.95 -10.96 9.66
CA ASN A 118 -15.22 -11.63 10.75
C ASN A 118 -13.69 -11.71 10.60
N ALA A 119 -13.09 -10.92 9.71
CA ALA A 119 -11.64 -10.78 9.67
C ALA A 119 -11.11 -10.34 11.04
N LYS A 120 -10.14 -11.08 11.59
CA LYS A 120 -9.55 -10.74 12.89
C LYS A 120 -8.36 -9.81 12.74
N LYS A 121 -7.61 -9.97 11.65
CA LYS A 121 -6.44 -9.16 11.30
C LYS A 121 -6.70 -8.37 10.03
N ILE A 122 -6.10 -7.18 9.93
CA ILE A 122 -6.14 -6.39 8.68
C ILE A 122 -5.54 -7.21 7.54
N SER A 123 -4.44 -7.91 7.78
CA SER A 123 -3.75 -8.74 6.79
C SER A 123 -4.67 -9.72 6.04
N GLU A 124 -5.74 -10.23 6.68
CA GLU A 124 -6.71 -11.15 6.06
C GLU A 124 -7.57 -10.50 4.97
N LYS A 125 -7.71 -9.16 5.02
CA LYS A 125 -8.37 -8.34 3.98
C LYS A 125 -7.42 -7.95 2.86
N LYS A 126 -6.11 -8.12 3.07
CA LYS A 126 -5.05 -7.55 2.24
C LYS A 126 -4.36 -8.60 1.38
N ASN A 127 -4.21 -9.84 1.87
CA ASN A 127 -3.62 -10.93 1.10
C ASN A 127 -4.58 -12.13 1.10
N TRP A 128 -5.28 -12.33 -0.02
CA TRP A 128 -6.13 -13.49 -0.27
C TRP A 128 -5.54 -14.46 -1.31
N GLY A 129 -4.23 -14.35 -1.59
CA GLY A 129 -3.53 -15.17 -2.58
C GLY A 129 -2.53 -14.39 -3.44
N THR A 130 -2.23 -14.94 -4.61
CA THR A 130 -1.38 -14.30 -5.61
C THR A 130 -2.10 -13.14 -6.29
N ASN A 131 -1.36 -12.12 -6.72
CA ASN A 131 -1.89 -10.99 -7.50
C ASN A 131 -3.05 -10.27 -6.79
N THR A 132 -2.96 -10.11 -5.48
CA THR A 132 -3.98 -9.43 -4.66
C THR A 132 -3.65 -7.97 -4.43
N LYS A 133 -2.40 -7.56 -4.69
CA LYS A 133 -1.90 -6.20 -4.55
C LYS A 133 -1.12 -5.76 -5.76
N GLY A 134 -0.89 -4.46 -5.87
CA GLY A 134 -0.23 -3.89 -7.03
C GLY A 134 0.99 -3.06 -6.70
N LEU A 135 2.06 -3.25 -7.47
CA LEU A 135 3.23 -2.36 -7.49
C LEU A 135 3.62 -2.09 -8.93
N SER A 136 3.81 -0.81 -9.29
CA SER A 136 4.22 -0.46 -10.65
C SER A 136 5.56 -1.10 -11.03
N ALA A 137 5.68 -1.53 -12.28
CA ALA A 137 6.95 -1.96 -12.84
C ALA A 137 7.94 -0.79 -13.02
N THR A 138 7.43 0.44 -13.12
CA THR A 138 8.22 1.67 -13.20
C THR A 138 8.40 2.24 -11.80
N LEU A 139 9.60 2.09 -11.25
CA LEU A 139 9.99 2.63 -9.96
C LEU A 139 10.84 3.87 -10.15
N LEU A 140 10.57 4.90 -9.36
CA LEU A 140 11.26 6.17 -9.40
C LEU A 140 12.38 6.17 -8.35
N PRO A 141 13.61 6.55 -8.71
CA PRO A 141 14.72 6.58 -7.77
C PRO A 141 14.50 7.64 -6.70
N LEU A 142 15.00 7.35 -5.51
CA LEU A 142 14.92 8.22 -4.35
C LEU A 142 16.29 8.25 -3.68
N THR A 143 16.91 9.42 -3.60
CA THR A 143 18.23 9.55 -2.99
C THR A 143 18.16 9.81 -1.48
N SER A 144 17.11 10.50 -1.03
CA SER A 144 16.76 10.68 0.37
C SER A 144 15.24 10.73 0.55
N PHE A 145 14.76 10.58 1.80
CA PHE A 145 13.34 10.70 2.13
C PHE A 145 13.17 11.78 3.20
N ASP A 146 13.63 12.97 2.84
CA ASP A 146 13.72 14.16 3.69
C ASP A 146 12.92 15.30 3.05
N LEU A 147 12.72 16.39 3.79
CA LEU A 147 12.15 17.61 3.23
C LEU A 147 12.98 18.06 2.00
N ASP A 148 12.29 18.49 0.95
CA ASP A 148 12.83 18.89 -0.35
C ASP A 148 13.44 17.73 -1.19
N SER A 149 13.18 16.48 -0.80
CA SER A 149 13.55 15.30 -1.61
C SER A 149 12.69 15.19 -2.89
N GLU A 150 13.11 14.31 -3.80
CA GLU A 150 12.51 14.20 -5.14
C GLU A 150 11.00 13.94 -5.10
N ILE A 151 10.52 13.22 -4.08
CA ILE A 151 9.13 12.81 -3.92
C ILE A 151 8.18 13.94 -3.50
N ASP A 152 8.69 15.06 -2.97
CA ASP A 152 7.85 16.13 -2.40
C ASP A 152 6.97 16.85 -3.44
N GLN A 153 7.40 16.81 -4.69
CA GLN A 153 6.67 17.37 -5.85
C GLN A 153 5.71 16.36 -6.51
N PHE A 154 5.62 15.13 -6.00
CA PHE A 154 4.81 14.09 -6.60
C PHE A 154 3.38 14.10 -6.06
N TYR A 155 2.47 13.71 -6.94
CA TYR A 155 1.05 13.52 -6.66
C TYR A 155 0.67 12.08 -7.00
N ILE A 156 -0.40 11.61 -6.37
CA ILE A 156 -1.05 10.35 -6.65
C ILE A 156 -2.46 10.59 -7.19
N ALA A 157 -2.76 9.97 -8.33
CA ALA A 157 -4.08 9.94 -8.95
C ALA A 157 -4.55 8.50 -9.10
N CYS A 158 -5.87 8.30 -9.09
CA CYS A 158 -6.46 6.96 -9.14
C CYS A 158 -7.73 6.96 -9.99
N PHE A 159 -7.81 6.01 -10.91
CA PHE A 159 -8.91 5.87 -11.85
C PHE A 159 -9.41 4.43 -11.92
N HIS A 160 -10.66 4.31 -12.35
CA HIS A 160 -11.34 3.06 -12.62
C HIS A 160 -11.86 3.08 -14.05
N LYS A 161 -11.74 1.95 -14.75
CA LYS A 161 -12.32 1.77 -16.07
C LYS A 161 -13.10 0.46 -16.13
N ARG A 162 -14.32 0.53 -16.67
CA ARG A 162 -15.19 -0.60 -16.95
C ARG A 162 -15.77 -0.43 -18.34
N ASN A 163 -15.37 -1.29 -19.27
CA ASN A 163 -15.69 -1.13 -20.70
C ASN A 163 -15.26 0.27 -21.19
N GLU A 164 -16.18 1.03 -21.77
CA GLU A 164 -15.97 2.40 -22.24
C GLU A 164 -16.09 3.46 -21.13
N THR A 165 -16.56 3.09 -19.93
CA THR A 165 -16.74 4.02 -18.82
C THR A 165 -15.42 4.22 -18.08
N PHE A 166 -15.04 5.49 -17.87
CA PHE A 166 -13.85 5.90 -17.14
C PHE A 166 -14.23 6.85 -16.01
N ASN A 167 -13.77 6.58 -14.78
CA ASN A 167 -14.10 7.34 -13.59
C ASN A 167 -12.85 7.68 -12.78
N GLU A 168 -12.83 8.87 -12.18
CA GLU A 168 -11.92 9.15 -11.07
C GLU A 168 -12.38 8.36 -9.85
N TYR A 169 -11.45 7.59 -9.27
CA TYR A 169 -11.74 6.68 -8.17
C TYR A 169 -11.17 7.20 -6.84
N GLY A 170 -9.98 7.77 -6.86
CA GLY A 170 -9.35 8.42 -5.71
C GLY A 170 -9.15 9.91 -5.94
N ILE A 171 -9.17 10.68 -4.86
CA ILE A 171 -8.90 12.12 -4.91
C ILE A 171 -7.42 12.33 -5.26
N ASN A 172 -7.15 13.05 -6.35
CA ASN A 172 -5.78 13.44 -6.71
C ASN A 172 -5.12 14.20 -5.54
N SER A 173 -4.05 13.64 -4.99
CA SER A 173 -3.49 14.09 -3.70
C SER A 173 -1.97 14.28 -3.80
N PRO A 174 -1.39 15.32 -3.16
CA PRO A 174 0.06 15.44 -3.04
C PRO A 174 0.63 14.33 -2.14
N ALA A 175 1.85 13.87 -2.43
CA ALA A 175 2.58 12.96 -1.55
C ALA A 175 2.77 13.56 -0.14
N LEU A 176 3.01 14.87 -0.05
CA LEU A 176 3.07 15.59 1.22
C LEU A 176 1.72 15.67 1.97
N GLY A 177 0.63 15.12 1.41
CA GLY A 177 -0.67 15.02 2.07
C GLY A 177 -0.77 13.91 3.13
N TYR A 178 0.21 13.00 3.20
CA TYR A 178 0.28 11.97 4.24
C TYR A 178 0.51 12.58 5.63
N SER A 179 -0.13 12.00 6.66
CA SER A 179 -0.05 12.48 8.03
C SER A 179 1.36 12.37 8.62
N TYR A 180 1.97 11.19 8.50
CA TYR A 180 3.38 10.95 8.79
C TYR A 180 4.10 10.78 7.46
N PHE A 181 5.16 11.55 7.29
CA PHE A 181 5.99 11.51 6.10
C PHE A 181 7.47 11.74 6.46
N HIS A 182 8.37 11.53 5.50
CA HIS A 182 9.82 11.63 5.71
C HIS A 182 10.32 10.82 6.92
N HIS A 183 11.33 11.33 7.63
CA HIS A 183 11.87 10.73 8.85
C HIS A 183 10.80 10.43 9.91
N LYS A 184 9.74 11.25 10.01
CA LYS A 184 8.69 11.02 11.00
C LYS A 184 8.00 9.67 10.75
N LEU A 185 7.71 9.37 9.48
CA LEU A 185 7.18 8.07 9.07
C LEU A 185 8.19 6.95 9.27
N LEU A 186 9.43 7.12 8.79
CA LEU A 186 10.44 6.06 8.87
C LEU A 186 10.73 5.68 10.32
N ASN A 187 10.93 6.65 11.21
CA ASN A 187 11.17 6.41 12.63
C ASN A 187 9.99 5.69 13.29
N TRP A 188 8.77 6.07 12.93
CA TRP A 188 7.57 5.41 13.44
C TRP A 188 7.45 3.96 12.93
N ILE A 189 7.75 3.69 11.66
CA ILE A 189 7.75 2.31 11.13
C ILE A 189 8.85 1.48 11.81
N ILE A 190 10.06 2.02 11.99
CA ILE A 190 11.15 1.35 12.70
C ILE A 190 10.74 1.00 14.13
N ASP A 191 10.09 1.91 14.85
CA ASP A 191 9.51 1.60 16.16
C ASP A 191 8.55 0.42 16.07
N LYS A 192 7.56 0.45 15.16
CA LYS A 192 6.58 -0.64 15.02
C LYS A 192 7.19 -1.96 14.59
N MET A 193 8.20 -1.96 13.72
CA MET A 193 8.94 -3.17 13.37
C MET A 193 9.64 -3.82 14.57
N ASN A 194 9.99 -3.03 15.58
CA ASN A 194 10.64 -3.51 16.79
C ASN A 194 9.69 -3.74 17.97
N THR A 195 8.50 -3.14 17.99
CA THR A 195 7.65 -3.09 19.19
C THR A 195 6.18 -3.46 19.00
N GLN A 196 5.66 -3.54 17.77
CA GLN A 196 4.22 -3.76 17.56
C GLN A 196 3.81 -5.20 17.91
N PRO A 197 2.91 -5.40 18.90
CA PRO A 197 2.49 -6.72 19.34
C PRO A 197 1.31 -7.27 18.52
N ASP A 198 1.00 -8.55 18.72
CA ASP A 198 -0.30 -9.08 18.32
C ASP A 198 -1.41 -8.52 19.24
N LEU A 199 -2.24 -7.62 18.69
CA LEU A 199 -3.36 -7.04 19.43
C LEU A 199 -4.46 -6.57 18.47
N GLY A 200 -5.69 -7.06 18.69
CA GLY A 200 -6.84 -6.71 17.87
C GLY A 200 -6.54 -6.95 16.38
N PRO A 201 -6.65 -5.91 15.53
CA PRO A 201 -6.42 -6.04 14.09
C PRO A 201 -4.94 -6.16 13.69
N MET A 202 -4.01 -5.95 14.62
CA MET A 202 -2.56 -5.91 14.39
C MET A 202 -1.92 -7.30 14.53
N ASN A 203 -0.91 -7.59 13.71
CA ASN A 203 -0.04 -8.77 13.87
C ASN A 203 1.22 -8.40 14.68
N ASP A 204 1.83 -9.39 15.33
CA ASP A 204 3.16 -9.29 15.95
C ASP A 204 4.24 -9.13 14.88
N ILE A 205 4.73 -7.90 14.68
CA ILE A 205 5.67 -7.58 13.62
C ILE A 205 7.08 -8.12 13.92
N PRO A 206 7.66 -7.92 15.12
CA PRO A 206 8.96 -8.49 15.45
C PRO A 206 9.04 -10.01 15.22
N ALA A 207 8.01 -10.75 15.63
CA ALA A 207 7.98 -12.20 15.43
C ALA A 207 7.92 -12.59 13.95
N LEU A 208 7.21 -11.83 13.10
CA LEU A 208 7.15 -12.10 11.66
C LEU A 208 8.49 -11.78 10.96
N ILE A 209 9.19 -10.71 11.37
CA ILE A 209 10.53 -10.40 10.87
C ILE A 209 11.52 -11.51 11.23
N GLU A 210 11.48 -12.01 12.47
CA GLU A 210 12.33 -13.14 12.88
C GLU A 210 12.03 -14.41 12.07
N LYS A 211 10.75 -14.74 11.86
CA LYS A 211 10.34 -15.89 11.03
C LYS A 211 10.73 -15.75 9.56
N ALA A 212 10.81 -14.52 9.05
CA ALA A 212 11.33 -14.22 7.73
C ALA A 212 12.87 -14.18 7.67
N ASN A 213 13.55 -14.50 8.77
CA ASN A 213 15.00 -14.52 8.89
C ASN A 213 15.65 -13.16 8.55
N TYR A 214 15.09 -12.08 9.09
CA TYR A 214 15.61 -10.70 8.97
C TYR A 214 15.87 -10.27 7.52
N PRO A 215 14.81 -10.08 6.71
CA PRO A 215 14.92 -9.70 5.30
C PRO A 215 15.69 -8.39 5.10
N LYS A 216 16.57 -8.33 4.09
CA LYS A 216 17.39 -7.14 3.84
C LYS A 216 16.64 -5.99 3.15
N GLN A 217 15.42 -6.25 2.67
CA GLN A 217 14.63 -5.29 1.93
C GLN A 217 13.16 -5.36 2.35
N ALA A 218 12.49 -4.21 2.37
CA ALA A 218 11.05 -4.11 2.56
C ALA A 218 10.38 -3.37 1.40
N VAL A 219 9.18 -3.80 1.05
CA VAL A 219 8.20 -3.02 0.30
C VAL A 219 7.21 -2.45 1.30
N ILE A 220 7.13 -1.12 1.40
CA ILE A 220 6.33 -0.42 2.39
C ILE A 220 5.29 0.44 1.68
N SER A 221 4.02 0.05 1.73
CA SER A 221 2.92 0.91 1.25
C SER A 221 2.53 1.90 2.36
N ILE A 222 2.58 3.21 2.06
CA ILE A 222 2.57 4.24 3.10
C ILE A 222 1.19 4.77 3.48
N GLY A 223 0.12 4.13 2.98
CA GLY A 223 -1.26 4.45 3.27
C GLY A 223 -2.04 4.92 2.05
N ALA A 224 -3.33 4.62 2.04
CA ALA A 224 -4.22 4.94 0.94
C ALA A 224 -4.78 6.36 1.04
N THR A 225 -4.88 7.02 -0.12
CA THR A 225 -5.54 8.33 -0.21
C THR A 225 -7.06 8.20 -0.24
N ARG A 226 -7.77 9.31 -0.05
CA ARG A 226 -9.24 9.32 -0.01
C ARG A 226 -9.89 8.93 -1.34
N TYR A 227 -11.10 8.38 -1.24
CA TYR A 227 -11.96 8.09 -2.39
C TYR A 227 -12.70 9.34 -2.88
N THR A 228 -13.01 9.35 -4.18
CA THR A 228 -14.11 10.18 -4.71
C THR A 228 -15.46 9.60 -4.26
N GLU A 229 -16.56 10.33 -4.47
CA GLU A 229 -17.91 9.78 -4.22
C GLU A 229 -18.16 8.50 -5.04
N PHE A 230 -17.61 8.43 -6.25
CA PHE A 230 -17.67 7.22 -7.07
C PHE A 230 -16.88 6.08 -6.42
N GLY A 231 -15.62 6.30 -6.05
CA GLY A 231 -14.76 5.25 -5.48
C GLY A 231 -15.28 4.68 -4.17
N GLU A 232 -15.92 5.50 -3.34
CA GLU A 232 -16.50 5.08 -2.06
C GLU A 232 -17.70 4.14 -2.23
N ARG A 233 -18.41 4.21 -3.38
CA ARG A 233 -19.66 3.48 -3.62
C ARG A 233 -19.55 2.38 -4.68
N ASN A 234 -18.41 2.25 -5.35
CA ASN A 234 -18.24 1.33 -6.46
C ASN A 234 -17.07 0.38 -6.22
N PHE A 235 -17.35 -0.91 -6.38
CA PHE A 235 -16.40 -1.99 -6.20
C PHE A 235 -15.95 -2.53 -7.55
N LEU A 236 -14.70 -2.98 -7.60
CA LEU A 236 -14.12 -3.66 -8.74
C LEU A 236 -14.90 -4.94 -9.07
N GLN A 237 -14.98 -5.25 -10.35
CA GLN A 237 -15.54 -6.49 -10.89
C GLN A 237 -14.55 -7.12 -11.87
N VAL A 238 -14.67 -8.42 -12.10
CA VAL A 238 -13.89 -9.11 -13.15
C VAL A 238 -14.09 -8.39 -14.49
N GLY A 239 -12.98 -8.07 -15.15
CA GLY A 239 -12.95 -7.28 -16.39
C GLY A 239 -12.67 -5.79 -16.21
N ASP A 240 -12.80 -5.25 -14.99
CA ASP A 240 -12.42 -3.86 -14.70
C ASP A 240 -10.91 -3.64 -14.79
N VAL A 241 -10.52 -2.37 -14.94
CA VAL A 241 -9.14 -1.91 -14.87
C VAL A 241 -8.98 -0.89 -13.74
N SER A 242 -8.04 -1.18 -12.83
CA SER A 242 -7.54 -0.26 -11.81
C SER A 242 -6.33 0.49 -12.36
N ILE A 243 -6.28 1.81 -12.17
CA ILE A 243 -5.17 2.64 -12.61
C ILE A 243 -4.74 3.54 -11.45
N VAL A 244 -3.55 3.31 -10.89
CA VAL A 244 -2.93 4.19 -9.88
C VAL A 244 -1.70 4.83 -10.50
N VAL A 245 -1.57 6.16 -10.38
CA VAL A 245 -0.52 6.93 -11.06
C VAL A 245 0.18 7.83 -10.06
N VAL A 246 1.50 7.74 -10.00
CA VAL A 246 2.37 8.65 -9.24
C VAL A 246 3.20 9.47 -10.24
N TYR A 247 3.02 10.79 -10.21
CA TYR A 247 3.56 11.72 -11.22
C TYR A 247 4.08 13.01 -10.59
N ASN A 248 5.03 13.66 -11.27
CA ASN A 248 5.61 14.94 -10.85
C ASN A 248 4.67 16.10 -11.26
N ALA A 249 4.05 16.76 -10.29
CA ALA A 249 3.07 17.83 -10.53
C ALA A 249 3.70 19.14 -11.02
N LYS A 250 5.03 19.26 -11.06
CA LYS A 250 5.70 20.36 -11.77
C LYS A 250 5.79 20.13 -13.28
N GLN A 251 5.61 18.90 -13.74
CA GLN A 251 5.73 18.51 -15.15
C GLN A 251 4.40 18.21 -15.80
N TYR A 252 3.46 17.62 -15.06
CA TYR A 252 2.15 17.21 -15.56
C TYR A 252 1.02 17.79 -14.71
N SER A 253 -0.06 18.20 -15.36
CA SER A 253 -1.32 18.55 -14.70
C SER A 253 -2.16 17.31 -14.39
N ALA A 254 -3.17 17.42 -13.52
CA ALA A 254 -4.09 16.33 -13.25
C ALA A 254 -4.88 15.93 -14.52
N GLU A 255 -5.19 16.90 -15.39
CA GLU A 255 -5.86 16.71 -16.66
C GLU A 255 -4.99 15.91 -17.65
N ASP A 256 -3.69 16.20 -17.72
CA ASP A 256 -2.75 15.42 -18.53
C ASP A 256 -2.74 13.95 -18.10
N ILE A 257 -2.69 13.71 -16.79
CA ILE A 257 -2.69 12.37 -16.20
C ILE A 257 -4.00 11.63 -16.48
N ALA A 258 -5.15 12.32 -16.39
CA ALA A 258 -6.44 11.74 -16.74
C ALA A 258 -6.52 11.34 -18.23
N GLU A 259 -6.01 12.17 -19.14
CA GLU A 259 -5.97 11.86 -20.58
C GLU A 259 -5.03 10.70 -20.92
N MET A 260 -3.89 10.60 -20.24
CA MET A 260 -2.97 9.47 -20.33
C MET A 260 -3.61 8.18 -19.80
N ALA A 261 -4.31 8.27 -18.66
CA ALA A 261 -5.00 7.15 -18.04
C ALA A 261 -6.13 6.58 -18.92
N LYS A 262 -6.91 7.43 -19.60
CA LYS A 262 -7.94 6.98 -20.57
C LYS A 262 -7.34 6.12 -21.68
N LYS A 263 -6.12 6.45 -22.11
CA LYS A 263 -5.38 5.75 -23.18
C LYS A 263 -4.52 4.60 -22.65
N GLU A 264 -4.40 4.45 -21.33
CA GLU A 264 -3.52 3.47 -20.67
C GLU A 264 -2.06 3.58 -21.13
N GLN A 265 -1.60 4.80 -21.43
CA GLN A 265 -0.27 5.08 -21.96
C GLN A 265 0.38 6.22 -21.19
N PHE A 266 1.53 5.91 -20.59
CA PHE A 266 2.30 6.85 -19.78
C PHE A 266 3.77 6.88 -20.22
N PRO A 267 4.44 8.04 -20.10
CA PRO A 267 5.89 8.13 -20.26
C PRO A 267 6.63 7.44 -19.11
N ASN A 268 7.92 7.15 -19.31
CA ASN A 268 8.73 6.33 -18.40
C ASN A 268 9.12 7.02 -17.08
N ASP A 269 8.92 8.34 -16.98
CA ASP A 269 9.16 9.14 -15.78
C ASP A 269 7.92 9.21 -14.86
N ILE A 270 6.83 8.55 -15.25
CA ILE A 270 5.62 8.37 -14.44
C ILE A 270 5.56 6.92 -13.95
N SER A 271 5.35 6.75 -12.65
CA SER A 271 5.06 5.44 -12.08
C SER A 271 3.56 5.18 -12.23
N ALA A 272 3.17 4.46 -13.28
CA ALA A 272 1.79 4.05 -13.51
C ALA A 272 1.64 2.55 -13.22
N LEU A 273 0.59 2.21 -12.47
CA LEU A 273 0.19 0.84 -12.16
C LEU A 273 -1.20 0.62 -12.78
N ILE A 274 -1.24 -0.21 -13.81
CA ILE A 274 -2.46 -0.52 -14.56
C ILE A 274 -2.73 -2.00 -14.37
N GLN A 275 -3.80 -2.35 -13.65
CA GLN A 275 -4.12 -3.74 -13.34
C GLN A 275 -5.50 -4.13 -13.85
N LYS A 276 -5.58 -5.22 -14.60
CA LYS A 276 -6.85 -5.83 -14.99
C LYS A 276 -7.34 -6.80 -13.91
N VAL A 277 -8.60 -6.70 -13.55
CA VAL A 277 -9.24 -7.63 -12.63
C VAL A 277 -9.61 -8.91 -13.39
N VAL A 278 -9.13 -10.06 -12.92
CA VAL A 278 -9.32 -11.38 -13.52
C VAL A 278 -9.95 -12.37 -12.56
#